data_AF-A0A8J6J5R2-F1
#
_entry.id   AF-A0A8J6J5R2-F1
#
_cell.length_a   1.000
_cell.length_b   1.000
_cell.length_c   1.000
_cell.angle_alpha   90.00
_cell.angle_beta   90.00
_cell.angle_gamma   90.00
#
_symmetry.space_group_name_H-M   'P 1'
#
loop_
_entity.id
_entity.type
_entity.pdbx_description
1 polymer ?
#
loop_
_entity_poly.entity_id
_entity_poly.type
_entity_poly.pdbx_seq_one_letter_code
_entity_poly.pdbx_strand_id
1 'polypeptide(L)' 'MEQKANITIDKEHITVERTQTACGREIRVISVFPRHGSETVEDKLKALAELDFRQGKLCA' A
#
# COMPACT_ATOMS: atom_id res chain seq x y z
N MET A 1 11.67 -16.12 11.16
CA MET A 1 10.39 -15.38 11.08
C MET A 1 10.13 -15.12 9.60
N GLU A 2 9.14 -15.78 9.01
CA GLU A 2 8.75 -15.49 7.62
C GLU A 2 7.90 -14.21 7.62
N GLN A 3 8.38 -13.15 6.97
CA GLN A 3 7.55 -11.98 6.68
C GLN A 3 6.69 -12.31 5.47
N LYS A 4 5.43 -12.69 5.71
CA LYS A 4 4.45 -12.81 4.62
C LYS A 4 4.07 -11.41 4.15
N ALA A 5 4.32 -11.14 2.87
CA ALA A 5 3.86 -9.95 2.20
C ALA A 5 2.81 -10.33 1.15
N ASN A 6 1.71 -9.60 1.13
CA ASN A 6 0.69 -9.71 0.11
C ASN A 6 1.08 -8.74 -1.01
N ILE A 7 1.36 -9.29 -2.20
CA ILE A 7 1.70 -8.50 -3.37
C ILE A 7 0.47 -8.49 -4.29
N THR A 8 -0.06 -7.31 -4.56
CA THR A 8 -1.12 -7.08 -5.53
C THR A 8 -0.55 -6.31 -6.71
N ILE A 9 -0.86 -6.77 -7.91
CA ILE A 9 -0.34 -6.18 -9.15
C ILE A 9 -1.55 -5.76 -9.98
N ASP A 10 -1.76 -4.45 -10.07
CA ASP A 10 -2.77 -3.83 -10.92
C ASP A 10 -2.17 -3.43 -12.27
N LYS A 11 -2.98 -2.87 -13.17
CA LYS A 11 -2.50 -2.44 -14.50
C LYS A 11 -1.43 -1.35 -14.40
N GLU A 12 -1.63 -0.42 -13.47
CA GLU A 12 -0.81 0.78 -13.32
C GLU A 12 0.16 0.67 -12.13
N HIS A 13 -0.21 -0.05 -11.07
CA HIS A 13 0.55 -0.04 -9.81
C HIS A 13 0.89 -1.44 -9.30
N ILE A 14 1.96 -1.56 -8.52
CA ILE A 14 2.28 -2.72 -7.69
C ILE A 14 2.10 -2.28 -6.24
N THR A 15 1.21 -2.95 -5.54
CA THR A 15 0.97 -2.75 -4.11
C THR A 15 1.61 -3.88 -3.34
N VAL A 16 2.40 -3.53 -2.32
CA VAL A 16 2.97 -4.48 -1.37
C VAL A 16 2.43 -4.16 0.01
N GLU A 17 1.65 -5.06 0.57
CA GLU A 17 1.15 -4.97 1.94
C GLU A 17 1.90 -5.97 2.81
N ARG A 18 2.37 -5.51 3.97
CA ARG A 18 2.97 -6.39 4.99
C ARG A 18 2.66 -5.91 6.39
N THR A 19 2.67 -6.85 7.30
CA THR A 19 2.51 -6.60 8.73
C THR A 19 3.87 -6.64 9.42
N GLN A 20 4.20 -5.58 10.15
CA GLN A 20 5.47 -5.46 10.88
C GLN A 20 5.19 -5.15 12.34
N THR A 21 5.84 -5.87 13.26
CA THR A 21 5.76 -5.57 14.68
C THR A 21 6.89 -4.61 15.07
N ALA A 22 6.54 -3.41 15.54
CA ALA A 22 7.50 -2.44 16.06
C ALA A 22 7.01 -1.88 17.40
N CYS A 23 7.90 -1.81 18.39
CA CYS A 23 7.58 -1.33 19.75
C CYS A 23 6.36 -2.04 20.38
N GLY A 24 6.19 -3.34 20.14
CA GLY A 24 5.06 -4.11 20.65
C GLY A 24 3.72 -3.83 19.94
N ARG A 25 3.71 -3.05 18.87
CA ARG A 25 2.52 -2.77 18.06
C ARG A 25 2.65 -3.43 16.70
N GLU A 26 1.53 -3.96 16.23
CA GLU A 26 1.40 -4.44 14.86
C GLU A 26 1.12 -3.26 13.93
N ILE A 27 1.97 -3.08 12.92
CA ILE A 27 1.91 -2.00 11.94
C ILE A 27 1.69 -2.61 10.57
N ARG A 28 0.57 -2.27 9.93
CA ARG A 28 0.34 -2.57 8.52
C ARG A 28 1.04 -1.52 7.68
N VAL A 29 2.04 -1.96 6.91
CA VAL A 29 2.80 -1.12 5.99
C VAL A 29 2.37 -1.45 4.56
N ILE A 30 1.97 -0.41 3.84
CA ILE A 30 1.47 -0.49 2.48
C ILE A 30 2.39 0.36 1.61
N SER A 31 3.04 -0.26 0.65
CA SER A 31 3.90 0.40 -0.33
C SER A 31 3.25 0.32 -1.71
N VAL A 32 3.09 1.46 -2.37
CA VAL A 32 2.58 1.53 -3.74
C VAL A 32 3.70 1.96 -4.67
N PHE A 33 3.98 1.15 -5.67
CA PHE A 33 5.01 1.41 -6.68
C PHE A 33 4.36 1.55 -8.06
N PRO A 34 4.82 2.52 -8.86
CA PRO A 34 4.40 2.62 -10.25
C PRO A 34 4.90 1.42 -11.04
N ARG A 35 4.07 0.85 -11.94
CA ARG A 35 4.55 -0.15 -12.91
C ARG A 35 5.27 0.50 -14.08
N HIS A 36 4.87 1.71 -14.41
CA HIS A 36 5.42 2.46 -15.52
C HIS A 36 6.12 3.71 -14.97
N GLY A 37 7.36 3.98 -15.41
CA GLY A 37 8.22 5.05 -14.86
C GLY A 37 7.76 6.48 -15.13
N SER A 38 6.47 6.69 -15.42
CA SER A 38 5.85 7.93 -15.88
C SER A 38 4.80 8.49 -14.92
N GLU A 39 4.56 7.85 -13.77
CA GLU A 39 3.60 8.35 -12.79
C GLU A 39 4.11 9.59 -12.04
N THR A 40 3.22 10.57 -11.90
CA THR A 40 3.48 11.80 -11.17
C THR A 40 3.31 11.58 -9.66
N VAL A 41 3.71 12.58 -8.85
CA VAL A 41 3.48 12.56 -7.40
C VAL A 41 1.97 12.53 -7.08
N GLU A 42 1.15 13.15 -7.92
CA GLU A 42 -0.30 13.20 -7.78
C GLU A 42 -0.93 11.82 -8.00
N ASP A 43 -0.47 11.07 -9.02
CA ASP A 43 -0.93 9.70 -9.28
C ASP A 43 -0.63 8.78 -8.09
N LYS A 44 0.56 8.90 -7.51
CA LYS A 44 0.94 8.15 -6.30
C LYS A 44 0.08 8.49 -5.10
N LEU A 45 -0.20 9.79 -4.89
CA LEU A 45 -1.05 10.24 -3.79
C LEU A 45 -2.48 9.73 -3.96
N LYS A 46 -3.01 9.78 -5.19
CA LYS A 46 -4.32 9.25 -5.53
C LYS A 46 -4.40 7.74 -5.29
N ALA A 47 -3.41 6.98 -5.72
CA ALA A 47 -3.36 5.53 -5.51
C ALA A 47 -3.35 5.16 -4.02
N LEU A 48 -2.61 5.92 -3.20
CA LEU A 48 -2.63 5.75 -1.74
C LEU A 48 -4.01 6.07 -1.13
N ALA A 49 -4.64 7.17 -1.55
CA ALA A 49 -5.95 7.57 -1.07
C ALA A 49 -7.06 6.58 -1.48
N GLU A 50 -7.03 6.08 -2.71
CA GLU A 50 -7.96 5.04 -3.18
C GLU A 50 -7.79 3.74 -2.41
N LEU A 51 -6.56 3.37 -2.06
CA LEU A 51 -6.29 2.17 -1.29
C LEU A 51 -6.83 2.29 0.14
N ASP A 52 -6.63 3.45 0.78
CA ASP A 52 -7.21 3.74 2.10
C ASP A 52 -8.75 3.71 2.08
N PHE A 53 -9.35 4.31 1.03
CA PHE A 53 -10.80 4.26 0.79
C PHE A 53 -11.30 2.82 0.65
N ARG A 54 -10.65 1.98 -0.17
CA ARG A 54 -11.01 0.57 -0.37
C ARG A 54 -10.86 -0.28 0.89
N GLN A 55 -9.91 0.06 1.76
CA GLN A 55 -9.74 -0.62 3.04
C GLN A 55 -10.81 -0.26 4.08
N GLY A 56 -11.77 0.62 3.74
CA GLY A 56 -12.83 1.04 4.65
C GLY A 56 -12.30 1.80 5.87
N LYS A 57 -11.07 2.31 5.79
CA LYS A 57 -10.44 3.10 6.85
C LYS A 57 -10.88 4.56 6.89
N LEU A 58 -11.78 4.96 6.00
CA LEU A 58 -12.69 6.07 6.29
C LEU A 58 -13.70 5.65 7.35
N CYS A 59 -13.25 5.57 8.59
CA CYS A 59 -14.13 5.51 9.75
C CYS A 59 -13.74 6.61 10.74
N ALA A 60 -14.70 7.53 10.92
CA ALA A 60 -14.87 8.61 11.89
C ALA A 60 -14.01 9.88 11.70
#